data_AF-A0A399XB07-F1
#
_entry.id   AF-A0A399XB07-F1
#
_cell.length_a   1.000
_cell.length_b   1.000
_cell.length_c   1.000
_cell.angle_alpha   90.00
_cell.angle_beta   90.00
_cell.angle_gamma   90.00
#
_symmetry.space_group_name_H-M   'P 1'
#
loop_
_entity.id
_entity.type
_entity.pdbx_description
1 polymer ?
#
loop_
_entity_poly.entity_id
_entity_poly.type
_entity_poly.pdbx_seq_one_letter_code
_entity_poly.pdbx_strand_id
1 'polypeptide(L)' 'MKVALKVRKQFILDPAKIEAVKMITKAKTDTEAINKALDTVIANSKLEKALVSIRGKGKIKDVYHRVTG' A
#
# COMPACT_ATOMS: atom_id res chain seq x y z
N MET A 1 1.90 -14.79 -22.26
CA MET A 1 2.33 -13.91 -21.15
C MET A 1 2.13 -12.45 -21.57
N LYS A 2 1.32 -11.67 -20.85
CA LYS A 2 1.19 -10.22 -21.10
C LYS A 2 2.40 -9.53 -20.46
N VAL A 3 3.36 -9.09 -21.26
CA VAL A 3 4.52 -8.33 -20.76
C VAL A 3 4.01 -6.98 -20.27
N ALA A 4 4.16 -6.69 -18.98
CA ALA A 4 3.83 -5.39 -18.44
C ALA A 4 4.74 -4.34 -19.10
N LEU A 5 4.14 -3.31 -19.69
CA LEU A 5 4.87 -2.20 -20.31
C LEU A 5 5.71 -1.49 -19.23
N LYS A 6 7.04 -1.63 -19.31
CA LYS A 6 7.97 -0.93 -18.41
C LYS A 6 8.47 0.33 -19.11
N VAL A 7 8.23 1.49 -18.52
CA VAL A 7 8.74 2.78 -19.01
C VAL A 7 9.81 3.27 -18.04
N ARG A 8 11.00 3.58 -18.55
CA ARG A 8 12.05 4.22 -17.77
C ARG A 8 11.78 5.73 -17.74
N LYS A 9 11.62 6.29 -16.55
CA LYS A 9 11.53 7.74 -16.32
C LYS A 9 12.63 8.14 -15.34
N GLN A 10 13.22 9.31 -15.57
CA GLN A 10 14.20 9.90 -14.65
C GLN A 10 13.51 10.98 -13.83
N PHE A 11 13.67 10.93 -12.51
CA PHE A 11 13.09 11.88 -11.57
C PHE A 11 14.18 12.39 -10.64
N ILE A 12 14.08 13.66 -10.25
CA ILE A 12 14.86 14.21 -9.15
C ILE A 12 14.01 14.04 -7.90
N LEU A 13 14.46 13.18 -6.99
CA LEU A 13 13.76 12.83 -5.76
C LEU A 13 14.65 13.15 -4.57
N ASP A 14 14.02 13.51 -3.46
CA ASP A 14 14.71 13.76 -2.20
C ASP A 14 15.29 12.44 -1.66
N PRO A 15 16.63 12.33 -1.51
CA PRO A 15 17.27 11.10 -1.07
C PRO A 15 16.84 10.68 0.34
N ALA A 16 16.55 11.65 1.23
CA ALA A 16 16.10 11.33 2.59
C ALA A 16 14.74 10.63 2.58
N LYS A 17 13.85 11.02 1.66
CA LYS A 17 12.55 10.36 1.47
C LYS A 17 12.72 8.95 0.88
N ILE A 18 13.65 8.76 -0.06
CA ILE A 18 13.91 7.42 -0.64
C ILE A 18 14.40 6.46 0.45
N GLU A 19 15.35 6.90 1.28
CA GLU A 19 15.85 6.08 2.39
C GLU A 19 14.76 5.76 3.42
N ALA A 20 13.92 6.74 3.77
CA ALA A 20 12.77 6.50 4.65
C ALA A 20 11.82 5.44 4.06
N VAL A 21 11.48 5.56 2.78
CA VAL A 21 10.62 4.59 2.09
C VAL A 21 11.26 3.21 1.99
N LYS A 22 12.58 3.12 1.77
CA LYS A 22 13.30 1.83 1.79
C LYS A 22 13.19 1.14 3.14
N MET A 23 13.35 1.88 4.23
CA MET A 23 13.19 1.32 5.58
C MET A 23 11.75 0.84 5.83
N ILE A 24 10.74 1.64 5.47
CA ILE A 24 9.32 1.30 5.64
C ILE A 24 8.95 0.04 4.84
N THR A 25 9.41 -0.03 3.58
CA THR A 25 9.05 -1.09 2.64
C THR A 25 10.00 -2.30 2.65
N LYS A 26 11.07 -2.23 3.48
CA LYS A 26 12.18 -3.19 3.53
C LYS A 26 12.74 -3.52 2.14
N ALA A 27 12.81 -2.52 1.27
CA ALA A 27 13.26 -2.67 -0.11
C ALA A 27 14.79 -2.69 -0.19
N LYS A 28 15.33 -3.49 -1.12
CA LYS A 28 16.79 -3.58 -1.34
C LYS A 28 17.31 -2.49 -2.26
N THR A 29 16.46 -1.97 -3.15
CA THR A 29 16.82 -0.94 -4.13
C THR A 29 15.83 0.21 -4.11
N ASP A 30 16.27 1.39 -4.52
CA ASP A 30 15.44 2.58 -4.60
C ASP A 30 14.24 2.36 -5.54
N THR A 31 14.47 1.69 -6.68
CA THR A 31 13.41 1.31 -7.62
C THR A 31 12.35 0.42 -6.98
N GLU A 32 12.77 -0.58 -6.19
CA GLU A 32 11.84 -1.44 -5.47
C GLU A 32 11.05 -0.65 -4.42
N ALA A 33 11.71 0.25 -3.69
CA ALA A 33 11.09 1.08 -2.67
C ALA A 33 9.99 1.97 -3.27
N ILE A 34 10.30 2.65 -4.37
CA ILE A 34 9.33 3.51 -5.07
C ILE A 34 8.17 2.70 -5.62
N ASN A 35 8.41 1.54 -6.24
CA ASN A 35 7.32 0.69 -6.73
C ASN A 35 6.41 0.20 -5.60
N LYS A 36 6.98 -0.28 -4.48
CA LYS A 36 6.19 -0.70 -3.31
C LYS A 36 5.40 0.46 -2.70
N ALA A 37 5.96 1.66 -2.68
CA ALA A 37 5.25 2.84 -2.20
C ALA A 37 4.06 3.18 -3.09
N LEU A 38 4.22 3.14 -4.41
CA LEU A 38 3.13 3.34 -5.37
C LEU A 38 2.03 2.29 -5.20
N ASP A 39 2.40 1.01 -5.09
CA ASP A 39 1.46 -0.08 -4.86
C ASP A 39 0.69 0.12 -3.55
N THR A 40 1.38 0.53 -2.48
CA THR A 40 0.77 0.81 -1.17
C THR A 40 -0.25 1.94 -1.25
N VAL A 41 0.08 3.05 -1.92
CA VAL A 41 -0.84 4.19 -2.10
C VAL A 41 -2.08 3.77 -2.89
N ILE A 42 -1.91 2.99 -3.96
CA ILE A 42 -3.01 2.45 -4.76
C ILE A 42 -3.89 1.51 -3.91
N ALA A 43 -3.26 0.62 -3.14
CA ALA A 43 -3.96 -0.31 -2.27
C ALA A 43 -4.77 0.42 -1.19
N ASN A 44 -4.16 1.41 -0.51
CA ASN A 44 -4.83 2.23 0.49
C ASN A 44 -6.05 2.96 -0.09
N SER A 45 -5.93 3.54 -1.29
CA SER A 45 -7.08 4.18 -1.95
C SER A 45 -8.21 3.19 -2.25
N LYS A 46 -7.89 1.94 -2.64
CA LYS A 46 -8.89 0.89 -2.84
C LYS A 46 -9.54 0.47 -1.52
N LEU A 47 -8.75 0.33 -0.46
CA LEU A 47 -9.23 -0.01 0.88
C LEU A 47 -10.16 1.07 1.43
N GLU A 48 -9.80 2.35 1.31
CA GLU A 48 -10.68 3.45 1.72
C GLU A 48 -12.01 3.42 0.97
N LYS A 49 -12.00 3.22 -0.35
CA LYS A 49 -13.25 3.09 -1.14
C LYS A 49 -14.09 1.89 -0.69
N ALA A 50 -13.45 0.76 -0.39
CA ALA A 50 -14.14 -0.42 0.12
C ALA A 50 -14.73 -0.17 1.52
N LEU A 51 -13.97 0.45 2.42
CA LEU A 51 -14.44 0.80 3.75
C LEU A 51 -15.60 1.80 3.71
N VAL A 52 -15.55 2.81 2.83
CA VAL A 52 -16.66 3.74 2.61
C VAL A 52 -17.89 3.03 2.06
N SER A 53 -17.75 2.08 1.13
CA SER A 53 -18.89 1.34 0.56
C SER A 53 -19.53 0.35 1.56
N ILE A 54 -18.75 -0.09 2.56
CA ILE A 54 -19.19 -0.96 3.66
C ILE A 54 -19.67 -0.15 4.87
N ARG A 55 -19.30 1.13 4.99
CA ARG A 55 -19.69 2.01 6.11
C ARG A 55 -21.23 2.05 6.22
N GLY A 56 -21.75 1.49 7.32
CA GLY A 56 -23.18 1.37 7.60
C GLY A 56 -23.80 0.00 7.32
N LYS A 57 -23.07 -0.96 6.73
CA LYS A 57 -23.55 -2.33 6.44
C LYS A 57 -23.10 -3.39 7.46
N GLY A 58 -22.13 -3.09 8.33
CA GLY A 58 -21.61 -4.01 9.35
C GLY A 58 -22.10 -3.69 10.76
N LYS A 59 -22.73 -4.65 11.44
CA LYS A 59 -22.95 -4.59 12.91
C LYS A 59 -21.67 -5.04 13.61
N ILE A 60 -21.27 -4.35 14.68
CA ILE A 60 -20.04 -4.56 15.49
C ILE A 60 -19.93 -5.99 16.09
N LYS A 61 -20.94 -6.85 15.95
CA LYS A 61 -21.00 -8.18 16.57
C LYS A 61 -20.04 -9.22 15.98
N ASP A 62 -19.51 -9.05 14.76
CA ASP A 62 -18.69 -10.09 14.10
C ASP A 62 -17.18 -9.93 14.24
N VAL A 63 -16.67 -8.76 14.65
CA VAL A 63 -15.23 -8.47 14.57
C VAL A 63 -14.48 -8.83 15.86
N TYR A 64 -15.19 -8.95 16.99
CA TYR A 64 -14.60 -9.31 18.28
C TYR A 64 -15.47 -10.37 18.97
N HIS A 65 -15.39 -11.62 18.52
CA HIS A 65 -15.76 -12.71 19.41
C HIS A 65 -14.79 -12.66 20.59
N ARG A 66 -15.30 -12.22 21.74
CA ARG A 66 -14.64 -12.33 23.04
C ARG A 66 -14.26 -13.80 23.20
N VAL A 67 -12.97 -14.11 23.27
CA VAL A 67 -12.52 -15.43 23.74
C VAL A 67 -12.90 -15.48 25.22
N THR A 68 -14.05 -16.06 25.51
CA THR A 68 -14.39 -16.60 26.83
C THR A 68 -14.29 -18.11 26.70
N GLY A 69 -13.21 -18.64 27.26
CA GLY A 69 -12.92 -20.06 27.42
C GLY A 69 -11.77 -20.17 28.40
#